data_AF-A0A494UX94-F1
#
_entry.id   AF-A0A494UX94-F1
#
_cell.length_a   1.000
_cell.length_b   1.000
_cell.length_c   1.000
_cell.angle_alpha   90.00
_cell.angle_beta   90.00
_cell.angle_gamma   90.00
#
_symmetry.space_group_name_H-M   'P 1'
#
loop_
_entity.id
_entity.type
_entity.pdbx_description
1 polymer ?
#
loop_
_entity_poly.entity_id
_entity_poly.type
_entity_poly.pdbx_seq_one_letter_code
_entity_poly.pdbx_strand_id
1 'polypeptide(L)'
;MSRISVRGFAVASATAVTAVGSVVGVASGSVAQNNDAEATASGTTLLADIPAGQQAQVQTASLTQQAETMAIAADASAKKDAEEAARKAAAETAVAKKQEAAEKAAKAEKEAKERAEAKAAASRSAVRDASDIAVQSSYSVADVQAIARQLVPADQFQCFSNIVDHESSWNYRADNPTSDAYGLVQALPGSKMASAGADWMTNPATQIKWGLGYMNDRYGSPCGAWNFWQANNWY
;
A
#
# COMPACT_ATOMS: atom_id res chain seq x y z
N MET A 1 24.52 -40.34 5.70
CA MET A 1 24.88 -38.90 5.72
C MET A 1 23.90 -38.21 4.75
N SER A 2 23.03 -37.24 5.06
CA SER A 2 22.98 -36.17 6.09
C SER A 2 24.27 -35.34 6.07
N ARG A 3 24.33 -34.02 5.80
CA ARG A 3 23.36 -32.90 5.87
C ARG A 3 23.59 -31.97 4.63
N ILE A 4 22.83 -30.90 4.32
CA ILE A 4 21.70 -30.21 4.97
C ILE A 4 20.75 -29.59 3.90
N SER A 5 19.69 -28.89 4.31
CA SER A 5 18.84 -28.02 3.45
C SER A 5 18.80 -26.61 4.05
N VAL A 6 18.98 -25.56 3.23
CA VAL A 6 18.88 -24.16 3.69
C VAL A 6 17.46 -23.66 3.45
N ARG A 7 16.74 -23.40 4.54
CA ARG A 7 15.37 -22.87 4.53
C ARG A 7 15.37 -21.39 4.16
N GLY A 8 14.47 -20.98 3.27
CA GLY A 8 14.16 -19.57 3.05
C GLY A 8 13.51 -18.96 4.31
N PHE A 9 14.00 -17.79 4.72
CA PHE A 9 13.39 -17.00 5.79
C PHE A 9 12.12 -16.31 5.29
N ALA A 10 10.96 -16.86 5.64
CA ALA A 10 9.70 -16.13 5.56
C ALA A 10 9.59 -15.20 6.77
N VAL A 11 9.80 -13.89 6.57
CA VAL A 11 9.59 -12.88 7.61
C VAL A 11 8.09 -12.64 7.77
N ALA A 12 7.48 -13.34 8.74
CA ALA A 12 6.12 -13.08 9.17
C ALA A 12 6.10 -11.85 10.11
N SER A 13 5.80 -10.67 9.55
CA SER A 13 5.55 -9.48 10.36
C SER A 13 4.20 -9.58 11.08
N ALA A 14 4.22 -10.12 12.30
CA ALA A 14 3.08 -10.13 13.20
C ALA A 14 2.94 -8.78 13.91
N THR A 15 2.35 -7.79 13.23
CA THR A 15 2.01 -6.50 13.84
C THR A 15 0.70 -6.63 14.63
N ALA A 16 0.80 -6.88 15.94
CA ALA A 16 -0.35 -6.84 16.83
C ALA A 16 -0.88 -5.40 16.95
N VAL A 17 -2.07 -5.12 16.42
CA VAL A 17 -2.74 -3.83 16.57
C VAL A 17 -3.70 -3.89 17.75
N THR A 18 -3.24 -3.38 18.89
CA THR A 18 -4.07 -3.15 20.08
C THR A 18 -5.02 -1.97 19.81
N ALA A 19 -6.18 -2.25 19.23
CA ALA A 19 -7.23 -1.25 19.04
C ALA A 19 -7.96 -1.00 20.37
N VAL A 20 -7.60 0.07 21.07
CA VAL A 20 -8.34 0.57 22.25
C VAL A 20 -9.72 1.04 21.79
N GLY A 21 -10.77 0.46 22.36
CA GLY A 21 -12.15 0.80 22.02
C GLY A 21 -12.58 2.14 22.63
N SER A 22 -12.81 3.16 21.79
CA SER A 22 -13.49 4.39 22.19
C SER A 22 -15.00 4.19 22.12
N VAL A 23 -15.62 3.81 23.24
CA VAL A 23 -17.09 3.81 23.36
C VAL A 23 -17.58 5.24 23.49
N VAL A 24 -18.17 5.78 22.43
CA VAL A 24 -18.96 7.03 22.51
C VAL A 24 -20.32 6.67 23.08
N GLY A 25 -20.55 7.00 24.36
CA GLY A 25 -21.85 6.85 24.99
C GLY A 25 -22.85 7.87 24.44
N VAL A 26 -23.90 7.41 23.77
CA VAL A 26 -25.10 8.22 23.55
C VAL A 26 -25.94 8.13 24.81
N ALA A 27 -25.89 9.19 25.62
CA ALA A 27 -26.84 9.40 26.71
C ALA A 27 -28.17 9.90 26.13
N SER A 28 -29.11 8.98 25.90
CA SER A 28 -30.52 9.34 25.67
C SER A 28 -31.18 9.56 27.03
N GLY A 29 -31.55 10.80 27.32
CA GLY A 29 -31.99 11.23 28.64
C GLY A 29 -33.30 10.60 29.10
N SER A 30 -33.38 10.37 30.41
CA SER A 30 -34.62 10.07 31.12
C SER A 30 -35.57 11.27 31.08
N VAL A 31 -36.70 11.11 30.38
CA VAL A 31 -37.88 11.95 30.62
C VAL A 31 -38.75 11.26 31.68
N ALA A 32 -38.64 11.75 32.92
CA ALA A 32 -39.63 11.42 33.93
C ALA A 32 -40.96 12.08 33.54
N GLN A 33 -42.01 11.27 33.38
CA GLN A 33 -43.38 11.75 33.54
C GLN A 33 -43.93 11.19 34.85
N ASN A 34 -43.94 12.04 35.88
CA ASN A 34 -44.86 11.88 36.98
C ASN A 34 -46.28 11.99 36.41
N ASN A 35 -47.11 10.98 36.69
CA ASN A 35 -48.55 11.15 36.74
C ASN A 35 -48.97 10.64 38.12
N ASP A 36 -49.10 11.57 39.05
CA ASP A 36 -49.60 11.33 40.39
C ASP A 36 -51.05 10.82 40.33
N ALA A 37 -51.23 9.53 40.61
CA ALA A 37 -52.53 8.95 40.88
C ALA A 37 -52.79 8.97 42.39
N GLU A 38 -53.08 10.16 42.91
CA GLU A 38 -53.37 10.37 44.33
C GLU A 38 -54.67 9.65 44.72
N ALA A 39 -54.54 8.51 45.39
CA ALA A 39 -55.67 7.70 45.84
C ALA A 39 -56.27 8.26 47.14
N THR A 40 -57.05 9.35 47.05
CA THR A 40 -57.82 9.88 48.19
C THR A 40 -58.98 8.94 48.56
N ALA A 41 -58.71 7.94 49.40
CA ALA A 41 -59.72 7.08 50.00
C ALA A 41 -59.84 7.33 51.52
N SER A 42 -60.82 8.14 51.90
CA SER A 42 -61.29 8.36 53.28
C SER A 42 -62.68 8.99 53.18
N GLY A 43 -63.76 8.53 53.81
CA GLY A 43 -64.11 7.29 54.51
C GLY A 43 -65.65 7.17 54.36
N THR A 44 -66.41 6.17 54.83
CA THR A 44 -66.38 5.53 56.14
C THR A 44 -67.51 4.49 56.13
N THR A 45 -67.23 3.19 56.28
CA THR A 45 -68.16 2.28 56.97
C THR A 45 -67.47 1.01 57.47
N LEU A 46 -67.46 0.91 58.79
CA LEU A 46 -67.43 -0.28 59.63
C LEU A 46 -67.84 -1.60 58.92
N LEU A 47 -66.94 -2.59 58.82
CA LEU A 47 -67.19 -3.99 59.27
C LEU A 47 -65.95 -4.90 59.13
N ALA A 48 -65.83 -5.81 60.09
CA ALA A 48 -65.11 -7.09 60.05
C ALA A 48 -63.58 -7.12 59.82
N ASP A 49 -62.94 -7.77 60.78
CA ASP A 49 -61.70 -8.55 60.70
C ASP A 49 -61.51 -9.28 59.36
N ILE A 50 -60.45 -8.94 58.61
CA ILE A 50 -60.01 -9.65 57.39
C ILE A 50 -58.47 -9.77 57.44
N PRO A 51 -57.87 -10.96 57.19
CA PRO A 51 -56.43 -11.16 57.12
C PRO A 51 -55.80 -10.59 55.81
N ALA A 52 -56.17 -9.37 55.43
CA ALA A 52 -55.83 -8.73 54.17
C ALA A 52 -54.36 -8.27 54.12
N GLY A 53 -53.73 -7.95 55.25
CA GLY A 53 -52.35 -7.42 55.29
C GLY A 53 -51.30 -8.38 54.74
N GLN A 54 -51.42 -9.68 55.04
CA GLN A 54 -50.52 -10.71 54.49
C GLN A 54 -50.83 -11.03 53.02
N GLN A 55 -52.11 -11.07 52.62
CA GLN A 55 -52.50 -11.26 51.22
C GLN A 55 -51.97 -10.10 50.33
N ALA A 56 -52.09 -8.86 50.79
CA ALA A 56 -51.59 -7.69 50.08
C ALA A 56 -50.06 -7.71 49.92
N GLN A 57 -49.31 -8.01 50.99
CA GLN A 57 -47.84 -8.12 50.90
C GLN A 57 -47.38 -9.22 49.94
N VAL A 58 -48.05 -10.38 49.93
CA VAL A 58 -47.74 -11.48 48.99
C VAL A 58 -48.02 -11.08 47.54
N GLN A 59 -49.11 -10.34 47.26
CA GLN A 59 -49.37 -9.83 45.91
C GLN A 59 -48.33 -8.79 45.47
N THR A 60 -47.94 -7.86 46.35
CA THR A 60 -46.87 -6.89 46.03
C THR A 60 -45.53 -7.57 45.79
N ALA A 61 -45.16 -8.58 46.57
CA ALA A 61 -43.91 -9.33 46.38
C ALA A 61 -43.91 -10.10 45.05
N SER A 62 -45.03 -10.72 44.67
CA SER A 62 -45.20 -11.41 43.39
C SER A 62 -45.09 -10.46 42.19
N LEU A 63 -45.66 -9.25 42.30
CA LEU A 63 -45.55 -8.21 41.26
C LEU A 63 -44.12 -7.68 41.13
N THR A 64 -43.42 -7.39 42.24
CA THR A 64 -42.02 -6.99 42.22
C THR A 64 -41.14 -8.07 41.59
N GLN A 65 -41.34 -9.34 41.96
CA GLN A 65 -40.54 -10.43 41.42
C GLN A 65 -40.80 -10.69 39.92
N GLN A 66 -42.04 -10.48 39.45
CA GLN A 66 -42.33 -10.48 38.01
C GLN A 66 -41.63 -9.32 37.29
N ALA A 67 -41.66 -8.11 37.85
CA ALA A 67 -40.99 -6.95 37.27
C ALA A 67 -39.46 -7.12 37.20
N GLU A 68 -38.83 -7.67 38.24
CA GLU A 68 -37.41 -8.04 38.25
C GLU A 68 -37.09 -9.08 37.17
N THR A 69 -37.93 -10.11 37.02
CA THR A 69 -37.75 -11.15 36.00
C THR A 69 -37.86 -10.56 34.57
N MET A 70 -38.79 -9.63 34.35
CA MET A 70 -38.93 -8.92 33.07
C MET A 70 -37.75 -7.98 32.79
N ALA A 71 -37.24 -7.27 33.81
CA ALA A 71 -36.06 -6.41 33.68
C ALA A 71 -34.82 -7.22 33.30
N ILE A 72 -34.54 -8.33 34.01
CA ILE A 72 -33.42 -9.23 33.71
C ILE A 72 -33.54 -9.81 32.28
N ALA A 73 -34.76 -10.16 31.83
CA ALA A 73 -34.99 -10.63 30.47
C ALA A 73 -34.72 -9.54 29.42
N ALA A 74 -35.12 -8.30 29.68
CA ALA A 74 -34.89 -7.15 28.80
C ALA A 74 -33.40 -6.77 28.69
N ASP A 75 -32.67 -6.76 29.81
CA ASP A 75 -31.21 -6.56 29.83
C ASP A 75 -30.48 -7.68 29.09
N ALA A 76 -30.93 -8.94 29.26
CA ALA A 76 -30.37 -10.08 28.54
C ALA A 76 -30.59 -10.00 27.03
N SER A 77 -31.77 -9.57 26.56
CA SER A 77 -32.01 -9.35 25.13
C SER A 77 -31.20 -8.16 24.60
N ALA A 78 -31.20 -7.01 25.29
CA ALA A 78 -30.47 -5.83 24.86
C ALA A 78 -28.96 -6.10 24.73
N LYS A 79 -28.38 -6.87 25.67
CA LYS A 79 -26.98 -7.30 25.59
C LYS A 79 -26.73 -8.23 24.41
N LYS A 80 -27.61 -9.20 24.15
CA LYS A 80 -27.49 -10.13 23.02
C LYS A 80 -27.56 -9.41 21.67
N ASP A 81 -28.48 -8.48 21.53
CA ASP A 81 -28.67 -7.68 20.32
C ASP A 81 -27.46 -6.76 20.08
N ALA A 82 -26.89 -6.17 21.13
CA ALA A 82 -25.66 -5.39 21.06
C ALA A 82 -24.43 -6.24 20.65
N GLU A 83 -24.29 -7.46 21.19
CA GLU A 83 -23.23 -8.41 20.80
C GLU A 83 -23.38 -8.91 19.35
N GLU A 84 -24.61 -9.07 18.86
CA GLU A 84 -24.89 -9.46 17.47
C GLU A 84 -24.60 -8.30 16.51
N ALA A 85 -25.04 -7.08 16.83
CA ALA A 85 -24.72 -5.86 16.08
C ALA A 85 -23.20 -5.62 16.01
N ALA A 86 -22.49 -5.77 17.14
CA ALA A 86 -21.03 -5.63 17.19
C ALA A 86 -20.31 -6.69 16.33
N ARG A 87 -20.76 -7.95 16.36
CA ARG A 87 -20.21 -9.01 15.49
C ARG A 87 -20.45 -8.73 14.02
N LYS A 88 -21.64 -8.24 13.65
CA LYS A 88 -21.97 -7.90 12.27
C LYS A 88 -21.11 -6.75 11.75
N ALA A 89 -21.00 -5.66 12.50
CA ALA A 89 -20.15 -4.52 12.16
C ALA A 89 -18.66 -4.90 12.04
N ALA A 90 -18.17 -5.77 12.94
CA ALA A 90 -16.80 -6.30 12.86
C ALA A 90 -16.58 -7.16 11.61
N ALA A 91 -17.54 -8.00 11.24
CA ALA A 91 -17.49 -8.82 10.03
C ALA A 91 -17.50 -7.97 8.75
N GLU A 92 -18.40 -6.99 8.66
CA GLU A 92 -18.48 -6.03 7.55
C GLU A 92 -17.18 -5.23 7.41
N THR A 93 -16.61 -4.74 8.51
CA THR A 93 -15.31 -4.05 8.52
C THR A 93 -14.17 -4.95 8.04
N ALA A 94 -14.17 -6.23 8.43
CA ALA A 94 -13.17 -7.20 7.99
C ALA A 94 -13.29 -7.56 6.50
N VAL A 95 -14.51 -7.63 5.96
CA VAL A 95 -14.76 -7.82 4.52
C VAL A 95 -14.31 -6.60 3.73
N ALA A 96 -14.70 -5.39 4.14
CA ALA A 96 -14.30 -4.14 3.48
C ALA A 96 -12.78 -4.00 3.40
N LYS A 97 -12.05 -4.22 4.51
CA LYS A 97 -10.58 -4.18 4.51
C LYS A 97 -9.93 -5.23 3.61
N LYS A 98 -10.52 -6.43 3.49
CA LYS A 98 -10.05 -7.47 2.56
C LYS A 98 -10.29 -7.09 1.10
N GLN A 99 -11.44 -6.50 0.78
CA GLN A 99 -11.75 -6.01 -0.56
C GLN A 99 -10.81 -4.87 -0.97
N GLU A 100 -10.61 -3.87 -0.10
CA GLU A 100 -9.70 -2.75 -0.35
C GLU A 100 -8.24 -3.21 -0.54
N ALA A 101 -7.79 -4.20 0.24
CA ALA A 101 -6.47 -4.79 0.08
C ALA A 101 -6.33 -5.60 -1.23
N ALA A 102 -7.35 -6.36 -1.61
CA ALA A 102 -7.38 -7.11 -2.87
C ALA A 102 -7.42 -6.20 -4.10
N GLU A 103 -8.19 -5.10 -4.04
CA GLU A 103 -8.28 -4.10 -5.11
C GLU A 103 -6.96 -3.33 -5.26
N LYS A 104 -6.31 -2.96 -4.15
CA LYS A 104 -4.95 -2.39 -4.17
C LYS A 104 -3.92 -3.34 -4.76
N ALA A 105 -3.98 -4.63 -4.43
CA ALA A 105 -3.10 -5.66 -5.00
C ALA A 105 -3.33 -5.82 -6.51
N ALA A 106 -4.59 -5.93 -6.96
CA ALA A 106 -4.95 -6.05 -8.37
C ALA A 106 -4.54 -4.81 -9.19
N LYS A 107 -4.69 -3.61 -8.63
CA LYS A 107 -4.23 -2.35 -9.24
C LYS A 107 -2.71 -2.32 -9.38
N ALA A 108 -1.97 -2.72 -8.35
CA ALA A 108 -0.51 -2.81 -8.40
C ALA A 108 -0.01 -3.86 -9.42
N GLU A 109 -0.67 -5.01 -9.53
CA GLU A 109 -0.36 -6.03 -10.53
C GLU A 109 -0.63 -5.53 -11.95
N LYS A 110 -1.76 -4.85 -12.18
CA LYS A 110 -2.11 -4.25 -13.48
C LYS A 110 -1.10 -3.16 -13.88
N GLU A 111 -0.73 -2.26 -12.97
CA GLU A 111 0.28 -1.22 -13.21
C GLU A 111 1.68 -1.82 -13.46
N ALA A 112 2.04 -2.90 -12.76
CA ALA A 112 3.29 -3.62 -13.01
C ALA A 112 3.31 -4.27 -14.40
N LYS A 113 2.19 -4.87 -14.82
CA LYS A 113 2.03 -5.48 -16.14
C LYS A 113 2.03 -4.44 -17.25
N GLU A 114 1.29 -3.35 -17.11
CA GLU A 114 1.30 -2.22 -18.07
C GLU A 114 2.70 -1.61 -18.20
N ARG A 115 3.44 -1.46 -17.08
CA ARG A 115 4.84 -1.01 -17.10
C ARG A 115 5.77 -2.02 -17.80
N ALA A 116 5.56 -3.31 -17.61
CA ALA A 116 6.33 -4.35 -18.29
C ALA A 116 6.04 -4.39 -19.80
N GLU A 117 4.78 -4.25 -20.20
CA GLU A 117 4.36 -4.19 -21.61
C GLU A 117 4.87 -2.91 -22.29
N ALA A 118 4.84 -1.75 -21.60
CA ALA A 118 5.43 -0.50 -22.06
C ALA A 118 6.95 -0.61 -22.23
N LYS A 119 7.68 -1.20 -21.27
CA LYS A 119 9.11 -1.50 -21.42
C LYS A 119 9.36 -2.42 -22.61
N ALA A 120 8.59 -3.49 -22.77
CA ALA A 120 8.73 -4.40 -23.91
C ALA A 120 8.42 -3.72 -25.25
N ALA A 121 7.45 -2.80 -25.30
CA ALA A 121 7.17 -1.98 -26.48
C ALA A 121 8.32 -1.01 -26.79
N ALA A 122 8.83 -0.29 -25.78
CA ALA A 122 9.98 0.60 -25.92
C ALA A 122 11.23 -0.14 -26.40
N SER A 123 11.57 -1.29 -25.81
CA SER A 123 12.69 -2.13 -26.27
C SER A 123 12.50 -2.62 -27.71
N ARG A 124 11.27 -2.97 -28.12
CA ARG A 124 10.98 -3.39 -29.51
C ARG A 124 11.08 -2.22 -30.51
N SER A 125 10.71 -1.00 -30.15
CA SER A 125 10.95 0.18 -30.99
C SER A 125 12.43 0.50 -31.05
N ALA A 126 13.12 0.61 -29.91
CA ALA A 126 14.55 0.91 -29.85
C ALA A 126 15.43 -0.12 -30.58
N VAL A 127 15.02 -1.40 -30.65
CA VAL A 127 15.68 -2.41 -31.49
C VAL A 127 15.48 -2.11 -32.99
N ARG A 128 14.28 -1.70 -33.42
CA ARG A 128 14.05 -1.26 -34.81
C ARG A 128 14.83 0.01 -35.14
N ASP A 129 14.71 1.07 -34.35
CA ASP A 129 15.39 2.36 -34.60
C ASP A 129 16.92 2.20 -34.67
N ALA A 130 17.53 1.36 -33.84
CA ALA A 130 18.98 1.11 -33.93
C ALA A 130 19.38 0.09 -35.02
N SER A 131 18.44 -0.58 -35.68
CA SER A 131 18.75 -1.37 -36.88
C SER A 131 19.08 -0.47 -38.07
N ASP A 132 18.58 0.78 -38.06
CA ASP A 132 18.84 1.81 -39.07
C ASP A 132 20.05 2.71 -38.73
N ILE A 133 20.58 2.65 -37.51
CA ILE A 133 21.84 3.33 -37.15
C ILE A 133 23.01 2.46 -37.62
N ALA A 134 23.61 2.83 -38.75
CA ALA A 134 24.76 2.13 -39.31
C ALA A 134 25.91 2.01 -38.29
N VAL A 135 26.41 0.79 -38.09
CA VAL A 135 27.57 0.53 -37.23
C VAL A 135 28.83 1.05 -37.91
N GLN A 136 29.50 2.01 -37.28
CA GLN A 136 30.72 2.66 -37.79
C GLN A 136 31.97 2.12 -37.07
N SER A 137 33.13 2.25 -37.72
CA SER A 137 34.42 1.88 -37.12
C SER A 137 34.84 2.79 -35.96
N SER A 138 34.37 4.03 -35.96
CA SER A 138 34.51 5.00 -34.87
C SER A 138 33.41 6.05 -34.93
N TYR A 139 33.08 6.63 -33.78
CA TYR A 139 32.12 7.72 -33.63
C TYR A 139 32.81 8.94 -33.04
N SER A 140 32.52 10.14 -33.54
CA SER A 140 32.87 11.38 -32.85
C SER A 140 31.89 11.66 -31.71
N VAL A 141 32.27 12.55 -30.78
CA VAL A 141 31.35 13.02 -29.71
C VAL A 141 30.05 13.59 -30.29
N ALA A 142 30.12 14.28 -31.43
CA ALA A 142 28.93 14.81 -32.10
C ALA A 142 28.01 13.70 -32.63
N ASP A 143 28.57 12.61 -33.18
CA ASP A 143 27.80 11.45 -33.65
C ASP A 143 27.13 10.74 -32.47
N VAL A 144 27.85 10.53 -31.36
CA VAL A 144 27.29 9.93 -30.14
C VAL A 144 26.16 10.78 -29.57
N GLN A 145 26.33 12.11 -29.52
CA GLN A 145 25.28 13.03 -29.08
C GLN A 145 24.07 13.03 -30.04
N ALA A 146 24.28 12.90 -31.35
CA ALA A 146 23.20 12.79 -32.32
C ALA A 146 22.39 11.48 -32.13
N ILE A 147 23.08 10.35 -31.93
CA ILE A 147 22.47 9.06 -31.57
C ILE A 147 21.68 9.18 -30.26
N ALA A 148 22.23 9.84 -29.24
CA ALA A 148 21.54 10.05 -27.97
C ALA A 148 20.26 10.90 -28.12
N ARG A 149 20.24 11.91 -28.99
CA ARG A 149 19.02 12.70 -29.28
C ARG A 149 17.93 11.91 -30.01
N GLN A 150 18.29 10.82 -30.70
CA GLN A 150 17.32 9.92 -31.35
C GLN A 150 16.74 8.90 -30.36
N LEU A 151 17.55 8.44 -29.40
CA LEU A 151 17.18 7.35 -28.48
C LEU A 151 16.61 7.81 -27.14
N VAL A 152 16.98 9.00 -26.65
CA VAL A 152 16.54 9.54 -25.35
C VAL A 152 15.35 10.50 -25.58
N PRO A 153 14.25 10.40 -24.81
CA PRO A 153 13.14 11.34 -24.89
C PRO A 153 13.62 12.79 -24.77
N ALA A 154 13.07 13.70 -25.58
CA ALA A 154 13.60 15.06 -25.74
C ALA A 154 13.55 15.89 -24.44
N ASP A 155 12.53 15.67 -23.62
CA ASP A 155 12.37 16.22 -22.26
C ASP A 155 13.37 15.64 -21.25
N GLN A 156 13.83 14.42 -21.48
CA GLN A 156 14.83 13.74 -20.64
C GLN A 156 16.28 13.94 -21.10
N PHE A 157 16.51 14.40 -22.33
CA PHE A 157 17.83 14.46 -22.96
C PHE A 157 18.85 15.31 -22.19
N GLN A 158 18.45 16.49 -21.66
CA GLN A 158 19.39 17.36 -20.93
C GLN A 158 19.92 16.72 -19.66
N CYS A 159 19.05 16.07 -18.88
CA CYS A 159 19.46 15.35 -17.67
C CYS A 159 20.36 14.15 -17.98
N PHE A 160 20.05 13.39 -19.04
CA PHE A 160 20.90 12.31 -19.53
C PHE A 160 22.27 12.83 -19.99
N SER A 161 22.28 13.94 -20.72
CA SER A 161 23.48 14.59 -21.24
C SER A 161 24.44 15.00 -20.13
N ASN A 162 23.92 15.60 -19.05
CA ASN A 162 24.73 16.01 -17.91
C ASN A 162 25.43 14.82 -17.24
N ILE A 163 24.73 13.70 -17.06
CA ILE A 163 25.34 12.47 -16.51
C ILE A 163 26.43 11.96 -17.45
N VAL A 164 26.13 11.74 -18.74
CA VAL A 164 27.12 11.20 -19.70
C VAL A 164 28.36 12.08 -19.85
N ASP A 165 28.20 13.41 -19.73
CA ASP A 165 29.31 14.36 -19.76
C ASP A 165 30.20 14.23 -18.50
N HIS A 166 29.60 14.09 -17.32
CA HIS A 166 30.32 13.85 -16.07
C HIS A 166 30.98 12.46 -15.99
N GLU A 167 30.33 11.42 -16.47
CA GLU A 167 30.82 10.03 -16.38
C GLU A 167 31.91 9.73 -17.42
N SER A 168 31.80 10.25 -18.64
CA SER A 168 32.67 9.86 -19.76
C SER A 168 33.17 11.01 -20.64
N SER A 169 32.69 12.23 -20.42
CA SER A 169 32.81 13.35 -21.37
C SER A 169 32.46 12.92 -22.82
N TRP A 170 31.37 12.14 -22.94
CA TRP A 170 30.88 11.54 -24.18
C TRP A 170 31.80 10.53 -24.88
N ASN A 171 32.85 10.04 -24.22
CA ASN A 171 33.72 9.00 -24.76
C ASN A 171 33.09 7.60 -24.57
N TYR A 172 32.53 7.03 -25.64
CA TYR A 172 31.96 5.67 -25.63
C TYR A 172 33.00 4.54 -25.39
N ARG A 173 34.29 4.87 -25.38
CA ARG A 173 35.40 3.96 -25.05
C ARG A 173 36.10 4.36 -23.75
N ALA A 174 35.45 5.18 -22.90
CA ALA A 174 35.94 5.50 -21.57
C ALA A 174 36.06 4.21 -20.75
N ASP A 175 37.29 3.89 -20.34
CA ASP A 175 37.63 2.68 -19.59
C ASP A 175 38.31 3.11 -18.29
N ASN A 176 37.83 2.61 -17.16
CA ASN A 176 38.48 2.78 -15.87
C ASN A 176 39.09 1.43 -15.43
N PRO A 177 40.38 1.18 -15.71
CA PRO A 177 41.04 -0.10 -15.44
C PRO A 177 41.23 -0.38 -13.94
N THR A 178 40.88 0.56 -13.05
CA THR A 178 40.90 0.34 -11.60
C THR A 178 39.57 -0.12 -11.03
N SER A 179 38.48 -0.02 -11.79
CA SER A 179 37.12 -0.28 -11.30
C SER A 179 36.22 -1.10 -12.23
N ASP A 180 36.66 -1.54 -13.41
CA ASP A 180 35.85 -2.20 -14.45
C ASP A 180 34.67 -1.36 -14.99
N ALA A 181 34.65 -0.05 -14.72
CA ALA A 181 33.64 0.87 -15.23
C ALA A 181 33.91 1.22 -16.70
N TYR A 182 32.89 1.09 -17.55
CA TYR A 182 33.04 1.22 -19.01
C TYR A 182 31.96 2.07 -19.69
N GLY A 183 32.38 2.78 -20.74
CA GLY A 183 31.53 3.44 -21.72
C GLY A 183 30.88 4.73 -21.22
N LEU A 184 29.90 5.22 -21.99
CA LEU A 184 29.25 6.53 -21.82
C LEU A 184 28.66 6.79 -20.44
N VAL A 185 28.24 5.71 -19.78
CA VAL A 185 27.50 5.72 -18.51
C VAL A 185 28.29 5.05 -17.38
N GLN A 186 29.59 4.76 -17.61
CA GLN A 186 30.51 4.11 -16.66
C GLN A 186 29.89 2.89 -15.95
N ALA A 187 29.29 2.00 -16.74
CA ALA A 187 28.59 0.83 -16.23
C ALA A 187 29.55 -0.09 -15.47
N LEU A 188 29.19 -0.47 -14.24
CA LEU A 188 30.04 -1.27 -13.34
C LEU A 188 29.44 -2.66 -13.04
N PRO A 189 30.03 -3.78 -13.51
CA PRO A 189 31.05 -3.85 -14.56
C PRO A 189 30.44 -3.59 -15.94
N GLY A 190 31.27 -3.16 -16.90
CA GLY A 190 30.85 -2.81 -18.27
C GLY A 190 30.05 -3.92 -18.98
N SER A 191 30.35 -5.18 -18.68
CA SER A 191 29.68 -6.36 -19.21
C SER A 191 28.17 -6.43 -18.95
N LYS A 192 27.64 -5.66 -17.97
CA LYS A 192 26.20 -5.50 -17.78
C LYS A 192 25.49 -4.95 -19.02
N MET A 193 26.18 -4.18 -19.87
CA MET A 193 25.63 -3.63 -21.10
C MET A 193 25.32 -4.69 -22.18
N ALA A 194 25.84 -5.92 -22.03
CA ALA A 194 25.53 -7.04 -22.91
C ALA A 194 24.03 -7.40 -22.96
N SER A 195 23.23 -7.01 -21.97
CA SER A 195 21.77 -7.19 -21.99
C SER A 195 21.04 -6.29 -23.01
N ALA A 196 21.68 -5.21 -23.48
CA ALA A 196 21.14 -4.32 -24.51
C ALA A 196 21.63 -4.67 -25.92
N GLY A 197 22.76 -5.39 -26.04
CA GLY A 197 23.36 -5.82 -27.30
C GLY A 197 24.75 -6.41 -27.10
N ALA A 198 25.14 -7.39 -27.92
CA ALA A 198 26.45 -8.06 -27.82
C ALA A 198 27.63 -7.15 -28.23
N ASP A 199 27.34 -6.04 -28.91
CA ASP A 199 28.28 -5.04 -29.44
C ASP A 199 28.51 -3.85 -28.48
N TRP A 200 28.03 -3.94 -27.23
CA TRP A 200 28.07 -2.90 -26.20
C TRP A 200 29.42 -2.23 -26.01
N MET A 201 30.52 -2.94 -26.22
CA MET A 201 31.88 -2.42 -26.02
C MET A 201 32.27 -1.41 -27.11
N THR A 202 31.62 -1.43 -28.28
CA THR A 202 31.99 -0.57 -29.43
C THR A 202 30.83 0.22 -30.01
N ASN A 203 29.58 -0.09 -29.66
CA ASN A 203 28.40 0.60 -30.18
C ASN A 203 27.82 1.59 -29.14
N PRO A 204 27.91 2.92 -29.36
CA PRO A 204 27.34 3.92 -28.46
C PRO A 204 25.81 3.80 -28.35
N ALA A 205 25.10 3.40 -29.41
CA ALA A 205 23.65 3.20 -29.35
C ALA A 205 23.26 2.11 -28.34
N THR A 206 24.05 1.03 -28.26
CA THR A 206 23.87 -0.05 -27.27
C THR A 206 24.13 0.45 -25.85
N GLN A 207 25.16 1.27 -25.64
CA GLN A 207 25.47 1.88 -24.34
C GLN A 207 24.38 2.88 -23.90
N ILE A 208 23.90 3.73 -24.80
CA ILE A 208 22.81 4.70 -24.54
C ILE A 208 21.51 3.98 -24.16
N LYS A 209 21.14 2.92 -24.88
CA LYS A 209 19.97 2.08 -24.56
C LYS A 209 20.08 1.47 -23.16
N TRP A 210 21.23 0.89 -22.83
CA TRP A 210 21.44 0.30 -21.51
C TRP A 210 21.37 1.35 -20.41
N GLY A 211 22.05 2.49 -20.61
CA GLY A 211 22.05 3.61 -19.66
C GLY A 211 20.65 4.19 -19.42
N LEU A 212 19.87 4.40 -20.48
CA LEU A 212 18.48 4.83 -20.39
C LEU A 212 17.61 3.82 -19.63
N GLY A 213 17.79 2.52 -19.90
CA GLY A 213 17.14 1.44 -19.14
C GLY A 213 17.52 1.46 -17.65
N TYR A 214 18.80 1.56 -17.33
CA TYR A 214 19.30 1.66 -15.95
C TYR A 214 18.74 2.88 -15.21
N MET A 215 18.75 4.06 -15.82
CA MET A 215 18.20 5.28 -15.23
C MET A 215 16.69 5.16 -14.96
N ASN A 216 15.93 4.63 -15.93
CA ASN A 216 14.49 4.39 -15.77
C ASN A 216 14.19 3.38 -14.66
N ASP A 217 15.00 2.33 -14.52
CA ASP A 217 14.77 1.24 -13.57
C ASP A 217 15.20 1.62 -12.14
N ARG A 218 16.30 2.35 -11.99
CA ARG A 218 16.91 2.70 -10.70
C ARG A 218 16.44 4.05 -10.14
N TYR A 219 16.04 4.98 -11.01
CA TYR A 219 15.67 6.36 -10.66
C TYR A 219 14.34 6.85 -11.25
N GLY A 220 13.64 6.01 -12.03
CA GLY A 220 12.36 6.35 -12.67
C GLY A 220 12.50 7.12 -13.99
N SER A 221 13.52 7.98 -14.14
CA SER A 221 13.88 8.64 -15.40
C SER A 221 15.31 9.19 -15.37
N PRO A 222 15.90 9.61 -16.52
CA PRO A 222 17.18 10.31 -16.54
C PRO A 222 17.22 11.60 -15.70
N CYS A 223 16.10 12.32 -15.55
CA CYS A 223 16.03 13.46 -14.64
C CYS A 223 15.90 13.05 -13.17
N GLY A 224 15.26 11.91 -12.88
CA GLY A 224 15.36 11.28 -11.57
C GLY A 224 16.81 10.95 -11.22
N ALA A 225 17.56 10.38 -12.16
CA ALA A 225 18.99 10.08 -12.00
C ALA A 225 19.82 11.35 -11.81
N TRP A 226 19.59 12.40 -12.61
CA TRP A 226 20.33 13.66 -12.49
C TRP A 226 20.03 14.41 -11.17
N ASN A 227 18.78 14.37 -10.70
CA ASN A 227 18.43 14.92 -9.38
C ASN A 227 19.09 14.13 -8.24
N PHE A 228 19.18 12.81 -8.38
CA PHE A 228 19.92 11.97 -7.43
C PHE A 228 21.43 12.28 -7.45
N TRP A 229 22.02 12.39 -8.64
CA TRP A 229 23.43 12.71 -8.84
C TRP A 229 23.80 14.06 -8.22
N GLN A 230 23.01 15.12 -8.45
CA GLN A 230 23.27 16.45 -7.86
C GLN A 230 23.27 16.46 -6.33
N ALA A 231 22.55 15.53 -5.68
CA ALA A 231 22.51 15.40 -4.23
C ALA A 231 23.60 14.48 -3.64
N ASN A 232 24.15 13.56 -4.43
CA ASN A 232 25.00 12.47 -3.93
C ASN A 232 26.40 12.40 -4.59
N ASN A 233 26.59 13.02 -5.75
CA ASN A 233 27.76 12.89 -6.64
C ASN A 233 28.03 11.45 -7.13
N TRP A 234 26.98 10.62 -7.21
CA TRP A 234 26.97 9.29 -7.84
C TRP A 234 25.55 8.96 -8.32
N TYR A 235 25.42 7.96 -9.21
CA TYR A 235 24.16 7.34 -9.62
C TYR A 235 24.36 5.84 -9.98
#